data_AF-A0A1G8HV64-F1
#
_entry.id   AF-A0A1G8HV64-F1
#
_cell.length_a   1.000
_cell.length_b   1.000
_cell.length_c   1.000
_cell.angle_alpha   90.00
_cell.angle_beta   90.00
_cell.angle_gamma   90.00
#
_symmetry.space_group_name_H-M   'P 1'
#
loop_
_entity.id
_entity.type
_entity.pdbx_description
1 polymer ?
#
loop_
_entity_poly.entity_id
_entity_poly.type
_entity_poly.pdbx_seq_one_letter_code
_entity_poly.pdbx_strand_id
1 'polypeptide(L)'
;MRANTAPGDYPQGINPAQEVSEISEFLVIVLVIFAFLLLAGAVGIWLLVKLGKKAAVKAKQATARITTHVNAMGTGDAAEVERLRLEMRRELTVTRQAVDHALRQGWGLGDLPQLMADLSAQADVHDGQLAMYAQQRRMSSFADHATLDRLRQHQAKLTAMCARIRADLMSDQVRHTATGIDDLNARTDLEIEARRHAPDPLDQIDELYRRTMEERKDLS
;
A
#
# COMPACT_ATOMS: atom_id res chain seq x y z
N MET A 1 -64.35 10.95 65.75
CA MET A 1 -64.09 9.49 65.66
C MET A 1 -64.08 9.14 64.18
N ARG A 2 -62.91 8.72 63.67
CA ARG A 2 -62.58 8.16 62.33
C ARG A 2 -63.00 8.92 61.06
N ALA A 3 -61.98 9.52 60.44
CA ALA A 3 -61.82 9.63 58.98
C ALA A 3 -60.84 8.54 58.51
N ASN A 4 -61.04 7.93 57.33
CA ASN A 4 -60.02 7.24 56.53
C ASN A 4 -60.63 6.84 55.17
N THR A 5 -60.35 7.58 54.09
CA THR A 5 -59.24 7.46 53.10
C THR A 5 -59.49 6.41 52.01
N ALA A 6 -59.61 6.90 50.78
CA ALA A 6 -59.70 6.14 49.55
C ALA A 6 -58.31 5.57 49.15
N PRO A 7 -58.25 4.42 48.46
CA PRO A 7 -56.99 3.83 48.03
C PRO A 7 -56.43 4.61 46.83
N GLY A 8 -55.13 4.95 46.92
CA GLY A 8 -54.44 5.76 45.93
C GLY A 8 -54.12 5.01 44.63
N ASP A 9 -54.25 5.75 43.53
CA ASP A 9 -53.56 5.47 42.27
C ASP A 9 -52.06 5.68 42.49
N TYR A 10 -51.27 4.61 42.32
CA TYR A 10 -49.81 4.70 42.29
C TYR A 10 -49.36 5.03 40.85
N PRO A 11 -48.44 5.98 40.66
CA PRO A 11 -47.84 6.22 39.35
C PRO A 11 -47.04 4.99 38.93
N GLN A 12 -47.20 4.56 37.67
CA GLN A 12 -46.43 3.48 37.07
C GLN A 12 -44.93 3.76 37.25
N GLY A 13 -44.28 3.00 38.12
CA GLY A 13 -42.84 3.03 38.27
C GLY A 13 -42.19 2.59 36.97
N ILE A 14 -41.25 3.41 36.47
CA ILE A 14 -40.34 3.05 35.39
C ILE A 14 -39.61 1.78 35.85
N ASN A 15 -39.84 0.66 35.16
CA ASN A 15 -39.23 -0.61 35.49
C ASN A 15 -37.73 -0.54 35.14
N PRO A 16 -36.81 -0.57 36.12
CA PRO A 16 -35.37 -0.52 35.84
C PRO A 16 -34.88 -1.75 35.07
N ALA A 17 -35.67 -2.83 35.02
CA ALA A 17 -35.38 -4.01 34.22
C ALA A 17 -35.47 -3.77 32.70
N GLN A 18 -36.20 -2.75 32.26
CA GLN A 18 -36.41 -2.47 30.83
C GLN A 18 -35.20 -1.73 30.22
N GLU A 19 -34.65 -0.72 30.89
CA GLU A 19 -33.45 0.01 30.42
C GLU A 19 -32.20 -0.88 30.32
N VAL A 20 -32.01 -1.81 31.27
CA VAL A 20 -30.85 -2.71 31.28
C VAL A 20 -30.92 -3.70 30.10
N SER A 21 -32.14 -4.09 29.70
CA SER A 21 -32.37 -5.00 28.58
C SER A 21 -32.05 -4.34 27.24
N GLU A 22 -32.45 -3.09 27.04
CA GLU A 22 -32.20 -2.35 25.79
C GLU A 22 -30.73 -1.99 25.60
N ILE A 23 -30.04 -1.59 26.69
CA ILE A 23 -28.59 -1.32 26.66
C ILE A 23 -27.81 -2.61 26.37
N SER A 24 -28.20 -3.72 26.98
CA SER A 24 -27.62 -5.05 26.73
C SER A 24 -27.81 -5.46 25.26
N GLU A 25 -29.02 -5.32 24.73
CA GLU A 25 -29.35 -5.70 23.35
C GLU A 25 -28.58 -4.85 22.33
N PHE A 26 -28.48 -3.54 22.55
CA PHE A 26 -27.67 -2.65 21.72
C PHE A 26 -26.18 -3.02 21.72
N LEU A 27 -25.62 -3.31 22.90
CA LEU A 27 -24.23 -3.77 23.04
C LEU A 27 -23.96 -5.07 22.29
N VAL A 28 -24.91 -6.02 22.35
CA VAL A 28 -24.81 -7.29 21.63
C VAL A 28 -24.81 -7.06 20.11
N ILE A 29 -25.67 -6.19 19.60
CA ILE A 29 -25.74 -5.87 18.16
C ILE A 29 -24.41 -5.26 17.69
N VAL A 30 -23.87 -4.28 18.42
CA VAL A 30 -22.59 -3.64 18.09
C VAL A 30 -21.45 -4.67 18.10
N LEU A 31 -21.42 -5.56 19.09
CA LEU A 31 -20.40 -6.59 19.22
C LEU A 31 -20.45 -7.61 18.07
N VAL A 32 -21.66 -7.98 17.63
CA VAL A 32 -21.85 -8.87 16.47
C VAL A 32 -21.35 -8.21 15.18
N ILE A 33 -21.65 -6.93 14.95
CA ILE A 33 -21.18 -6.19 13.77
C ILE A 33 -19.64 -6.10 13.79
N PHE A 34 -19.06 -5.79 14.94
CA PHE A 34 -17.60 -5.68 15.10
C PHE A 34 -16.90 -7.02 14.84
N ALA A 35 -17.46 -8.12 15.36
CA ALA A 35 -16.98 -9.46 15.10
C ALA A 35 -17.06 -9.83 13.61
N PHE A 36 -18.13 -9.40 12.92
CA PHE A 36 -18.30 -9.64 11.49
C PHE A 36 -17.27 -8.88 10.64
N LEU A 37 -16.99 -7.62 10.98
CA LEU A 37 -15.97 -6.81 10.33
C LEU A 37 -14.57 -7.39 10.52
N LEU A 38 -14.24 -7.88 11.72
CA LEU A 38 -12.96 -8.56 11.98
C LEU A 38 -12.81 -9.83 11.15
N LEU A 39 -13.86 -10.64 11.04
CA LEU A 39 -13.86 -11.84 10.20
C LEU A 39 -13.69 -11.49 8.71
N ALA A 40 -14.42 -10.48 8.21
CA ALA A 40 -14.31 -10.02 6.84
C ALA A 40 -12.90 -9.48 6.53
N GLY A 41 -12.33 -8.69 7.44
CA GLY A 41 -10.96 -8.18 7.34
C GLY A 41 -9.92 -9.31 7.33
N ALA A 42 -10.06 -10.29 8.21
CA ALA A 42 -9.17 -11.46 8.25
C ALA A 42 -9.23 -12.28 6.95
N VAL A 43 -10.43 -12.48 6.38
CA VAL A 43 -10.60 -13.16 5.09
C VAL A 43 -9.98 -12.35 3.95
N GLY A 44 -10.14 -11.03 3.95
CA GLY A 44 -9.52 -10.13 2.98
C GLY A 44 -7.99 -10.21 2.99
N ILE A 45 -7.39 -10.13 4.18
CA ILE A 45 -5.93 -10.27 4.39
C ILE A 45 -5.47 -11.67 3.97
N TRP A 46 -6.23 -12.72 4.30
CA TRP A 46 -5.91 -14.09 3.93
C TRP A 46 -5.91 -14.29 2.41
N LEU A 47 -6.89 -13.73 1.69
CA LEU A 47 -6.92 -13.77 0.23
C LEU A 47 -5.75 -13.01 -0.41
N LEU A 48 -5.40 -11.83 0.12
CA LEU A 48 -4.22 -11.06 -0.31
C LEU A 48 -2.92 -11.85 -0.14
N VAL A 49 -2.71 -12.49 1.02
CA VAL A 49 -1.54 -13.34 1.29
C VAL A 49 -1.52 -14.56 0.38
N LYS A 50 -2.68 -15.17 0.11
CA LYS A 50 -2.80 -16.35 -0.75
C LYS A 50 -2.56 -16.03 -2.23
N LEU A 51 -3.06 -14.89 -2.70
CA LEU A 51 -2.80 -14.36 -4.04
C LEU A 51 -1.33 -13.95 -4.19
N GLY A 52 -0.76 -13.29 -3.19
CA GLY A 52 0.66 -12.94 -3.12
C GLY A 52 1.57 -14.17 -3.18
N LYS A 53 1.24 -15.25 -2.45
CA LYS A 53 1.95 -16.53 -2.53
C LYS A 53 1.85 -17.16 -3.93
N LYS A 54 0.69 -17.14 -4.57
CA LYS A 54 0.53 -17.68 -5.93
C LYS A 54 1.31 -16.89 -6.99
N ALA A 55 1.37 -15.55 -6.86
CA ALA A 55 2.18 -14.70 -7.73
C ALA A 55 3.69 -14.95 -7.51
N ALA A 56 4.12 -15.04 -6.25
CA ALA A 56 5.50 -15.34 -5.89
C ALA A 56 5.97 -16.73 -6.35
N VAL A 57 5.11 -17.75 -6.29
CA VAL A 57 5.43 -19.11 -6.78
C VAL A 57 5.55 -19.15 -8.30
N LYS A 58 4.66 -18.47 -9.05
CA LYS A 58 4.79 -18.35 -10.51
C LYS A 58 6.05 -17.58 -10.91
N ALA A 59 6.39 -16.50 -10.20
CA ALA A 59 7.63 -15.76 -10.41
C ALA A 59 8.87 -16.61 -10.11
N LYS A 60 8.85 -17.41 -9.04
CA LYS A 60 9.93 -18.35 -8.70
C LYS A 60 10.09 -19.46 -9.73
N GLN A 61 9.00 -20.00 -10.30
CA GLN A 61 9.10 -21.03 -11.34
C GLN A 61 9.62 -20.48 -12.68
N ALA A 62 9.24 -19.25 -13.05
CA ALA A 62 9.79 -18.56 -14.22
C ALA A 62 11.28 -18.22 -14.02
N THR A 63 11.63 -17.75 -12.82
CA THR A 63 13.02 -17.43 -12.46
C THR A 63 13.86 -18.71 -12.39
N ALA A 64 13.36 -19.80 -11.80
CA ALA A 64 14.06 -21.07 -11.73
C ALA A 64 14.38 -21.66 -13.10
N ARG A 65 13.47 -21.57 -14.09
CA ARG A 65 13.74 -22.02 -15.47
C ARG A 65 14.81 -21.18 -16.17
N ILE A 66 14.85 -19.88 -15.91
CA ILE A 66 15.88 -18.98 -16.43
C ILE A 66 17.23 -19.27 -15.73
N THR A 67 17.22 -19.43 -14.41
CA THR A 67 18.43 -19.76 -13.62
C THR A 67 19.00 -21.13 -13.99
N THR A 68 18.18 -22.15 -14.28
CA THR A 68 18.67 -23.45 -14.77
C THR A 68 19.30 -23.37 -16.16
N HIS A 69 18.80 -22.51 -17.05
CA HIS A 69 19.44 -22.29 -18.36
C HIS A 69 20.76 -21.52 -18.24
N VAL A 70 20.84 -20.58 -17.29
CA VAL A 70 22.05 -19.79 -17.02
C VAL A 70 23.16 -20.60 -16.33
N ASN A 71 22.80 -21.54 -15.46
CA ASN A 71 23.75 -22.48 -14.85
C ASN A 71 24.19 -23.60 -15.81
N ALA A 72 23.39 -23.91 -16.83
CA ALA A 72 23.75 -24.87 -17.88
C ALA A 72 24.61 -24.26 -19.01
N MET A 73 24.73 -22.92 -19.08
CA MET A 73 25.73 -22.27 -19.92
C MET A 73 27.11 -22.46 -19.28
N GLY A 74 27.98 -23.21 -19.98
CA GLY A 74 29.29 -23.65 -19.48
C GLY A 74 30.22 -22.53 -19.02
N THR A 75 31.37 -22.91 -18.48
CA THR A 75 32.38 -21.96 -17.98
C THR A 75 33.17 -21.33 -19.12
N GLY A 76 33.08 -20.01 -19.30
CA GLY A 76 33.88 -19.24 -20.27
C GLY A 76 33.20 -17.91 -20.65
N ASP A 77 33.96 -16.97 -21.19
CA ASP A 77 33.44 -15.60 -21.33
C ASP A 77 32.32 -15.46 -22.37
N ALA A 78 32.16 -16.42 -23.29
CA ALA A 78 31.00 -16.46 -24.18
C ALA A 78 29.70 -16.74 -23.42
N ALA A 79 29.75 -17.59 -22.38
CA ALA A 79 28.62 -17.81 -21.49
C ALA A 79 28.38 -16.61 -20.58
N GLU A 80 29.46 -15.96 -20.13
CA GLU A 80 29.34 -14.73 -19.34
C GLU A 80 28.70 -13.59 -20.12
N VAL A 81 29.06 -13.41 -21.38
CA VAL A 81 28.44 -12.45 -22.28
C VAL A 81 26.94 -12.72 -22.41
N GLU A 82 26.53 -13.98 -22.51
CA GLU A 82 25.10 -14.31 -22.58
C GLU A 82 24.37 -14.06 -21.25
N ARG A 83 25.03 -14.29 -20.11
CA ARG A 83 24.50 -13.92 -18.78
C ARG A 83 24.32 -12.41 -18.67
N LEU A 84 25.31 -11.65 -19.11
CA LEU A 84 25.32 -10.21 -19.16
C LEU A 84 24.12 -9.70 -19.99
N ARG A 85 23.93 -10.21 -21.21
CA ARG A 85 22.77 -9.87 -22.07
C ARG A 85 21.44 -10.18 -21.41
N LEU A 86 21.29 -11.37 -20.82
CA LEU A 86 20.06 -11.81 -20.16
C LEU A 86 19.69 -10.95 -18.95
N GLU A 87 20.68 -10.65 -18.11
CA GLU A 87 20.50 -9.79 -16.94
C GLU A 87 20.06 -8.39 -17.34
N MET A 88 20.72 -7.79 -18.33
CA MET A 88 20.37 -6.46 -18.82
C MET A 88 18.95 -6.40 -19.40
N ARG A 89 18.57 -7.38 -20.24
CA ARG A 89 17.21 -7.48 -20.79
C ARG A 89 16.16 -7.64 -19.69
N ARG A 90 16.47 -8.41 -18.66
CA ARG A 90 15.59 -8.59 -17.50
C ARG A 90 15.39 -7.26 -16.76
N GLU A 91 16.48 -6.57 -16.43
CA GLU A 91 16.42 -5.30 -15.69
C GLU A 91 15.66 -4.21 -16.45
N LEU A 92 15.88 -4.08 -17.77
CA LEU A 92 15.08 -3.17 -18.61
C LEU A 92 13.61 -3.53 -18.63
N THR A 93 13.28 -4.82 -18.80
CA THR A 93 11.89 -5.27 -18.88
C THR A 93 11.15 -4.97 -17.58
N VAL A 94 11.78 -5.27 -16.43
CA VAL A 94 11.21 -4.99 -15.12
C VAL A 94 11.02 -3.49 -14.91
N THR A 95 12.01 -2.68 -15.30
CA THR A 95 11.95 -1.22 -15.17
C THR A 95 10.88 -0.62 -16.07
N ARG A 96 10.79 -1.06 -17.33
CA ARG A 96 9.73 -0.64 -18.27
C ARG A 96 8.34 -0.98 -17.75
N GLN A 97 8.15 -2.19 -17.21
CA GLN A 97 6.89 -2.58 -16.62
C GLN A 97 6.51 -1.71 -15.42
N ALA A 98 7.48 -1.31 -14.60
CA ALA A 98 7.25 -0.40 -13.48
C ALA A 98 6.84 1.00 -13.97
N VAL A 99 7.52 1.54 -14.99
CA VAL A 99 7.16 2.83 -15.62
C VAL A 99 5.76 2.77 -16.24
N ASP A 100 5.47 1.73 -17.04
CA ASP A 100 4.16 1.53 -17.66
C ASP A 100 3.04 1.41 -16.61
N HIS A 101 3.34 0.77 -15.47
CA HIS A 101 2.39 0.68 -14.36
C HIS A 101 2.13 2.04 -13.72
N ALA A 102 3.18 2.81 -13.44
CA ALA A 102 3.07 4.17 -12.90
C ALA A 102 2.32 5.12 -13.85
N LEU A 103 2.55 5.03 -15.16
CA LEU A 103 1.77 5.75 -16.17
C LEU A 103 0.28 5.42 -16.10
N ARG A 104 -0.07 4.13 -15.99
CA ARG A 104 -1.48 3.69 -15.88
C ARG A 104 -2.14 4.12 -14.57
N GLN A 105 -1.36 4.33 -13.52
CA GLN A 105 -1.84 4.91 -12.26
C GLN A 105 -2.01 6.43 -12.33
N GLY A 106 -1.66 7.06 -13.45
CA GLY A 106 -1.81 8.49 -13.66
C GLY A 106 -0.71 9.33 -13.00
N TRP A 107 0.45 8.73 -12.67
CA TRP A 107 1.56 9.49 -12.08
C TRP A 107 2.14 10.46 -13.11
N GLY A 108 2.51 11.66 -12.63
CA GLY A 108 3.12 12.70 -13.45
C GLY A 108 4.59 12.41 -13.72
N LEU A 109 4.87 11.49 -14.65
CA LEU A 109 6.22 10.97 -14.89
C LEU A 109 7.12 11.88 -15.75
N GLY A 110 6.60 13.01 -16.23
CA GLY A 110 7.36 13.97 -17.06
C GLY A 110 8.05 13.29 -18.25
N ASP A 111 9.36 13.50 -18.37
CA ASP A 111 10.19 12.95 -19.45
C ASP A 111 10.69 11.52 -19.21
N LEU A 112 10.32 10.88 -18.09
CA LEU A 112 10.79 9.54 -17.74
C LEU A 112 10.48 8.46 -18.81
N PRO A 113 9.30 8.45 -19.48
CA PRO A 113 9.05 7.51 -20.56
C PRO A 113 10.01 7.70 -21.75
N GLN A 114 10.36 8.94 -22.07
CA GLN A 114 11.33 9.26 -23.12
C GLN A 114 12.73 8.82 -22.71
N LEU A 115 13.15 9.10 -21.47
CA LEU A 115 14.43 8.62 -20.94
C LEU A 115 14.52 7.09 -20.92
N MET A 116 13.41 6.39 -20.66
CA MET A 116 13.34 4.93 -20.73
C MET A 116 13.48 4.41 -22.17
N ALA A 117 12.92 5.12 -23.16
CA ALA A 117 13.10 4.80 -24.57
C ALA A 117 14.57 4.98 -25.00
N ASP A 118 15.20 6.09 -24.60
CA ASP A 118 16.61 6.36 -24.89
C ASP A 118 17.53 5.33 -24.21
N LEU A 119 17.24 4.98 -22.96
CA LEU A 119 17.97 3.92 -22.23
C LEU A 119 17.82 2.56 -22.90
N SER A 120 16.63 2.24 -23.41
CA SER A 120 16.39 1.00 -24.16
C SER A 120 17.21 0.97 -25.44
N ALA A 121 17.24 2.08 -26.19
CA ALA A 121 18.05 2.19 -27.41
C ALA A 121 19.55 2.04 -27.12
N GLN A 122 20.06 2.63 -26.03
CA GLN A 122 21.46 2.46 -25.60
C GLN A 122 21.77 1.00 -25.23
N ALA A 123 20.83 0.33 -24.58
CA ALA A 123 21.00 -1.07 -24.22
C ALA A 123 20.95 -2.01 -25.43
N ASP A 124 20.14 -1.70 -26.45
CA ASP A 124 20.12 -2.45 -27.71
C ASP A 124 21.46 -2.35 -28.45
N VAL A 125 22.05 -1.15 -28.48
CA VAL A 125 23.41 -0.94 -29.02
C VAL A 125 24.43 -1.76 -28.24
N HIS A 126 24.34 -1.76 -26.91
CA HIS A 126 25.24 -2.53 -26.05
C HIS A 126 25.06 -4.05 -26.23
N ASP A 127 23.84 -4.53 -26.39
CA ASP A 127 23.51 -5.93 -26.70
C ASP A 127 24.12 -6.35 -28.05
N GLY A 128 24.16 -5.44 -29.02
CA GLY A 128 24.87 -5.60 -30.28
C GLY A 128 26.39 -5.76 -30.09
N GLN A 129 27.00 -4.90 -29.26
CA GLN A 129 28.43 -4.98 -28.95
C GLN A 129 28.81 -6.30 -28.26
N LEU A 130 27.98 -6.75 -27.30
CA LEU A 130 28.12 -8.05 -26.64
C LEU A 130 27.98 -9.20 -27.65
N ALA A 131 27.04 -9.11 -28.61
CA ALA A 131 26.89 -10.11 -29.69
C ALA A 131 28.17 -10.22 -30.52
N MET A 132 28.69 -9.07 -30.95
CA MET A 132 29.89 -8.98 -31.77
C MET A 132 31.11 -9.55 -31.03
N TYR A 133 31.28 -9.22 -29.75
CA TYR A 133 32.36 -9.77 -28.93
C TYR A 133 32.25 -11.29 -28.79
N ALA A 134 31.05 -11.83 -28.51
CA ALA A 134 30.84 -13.27 -28.45
C ALA A 134 31.14 -13.96 -29.78
N GLN A 135 30.77 -13.35 -30.91
CA GLN A 135 31.09 -13.87 -32.25
C GLN A 135 32.59 -13.83 -32.53
N GLN A 136 33.28 -12.73 -32.22
CA GLN A 136 34.72 -12.62 -32.37
C GLN A 136 35.47 -13.66 -31.54
N ARG A 137 35.04 -13.91 -30.30
CA ARG A 137 35.62 -14.94 -29.44
C ARG A 137 35.43 -16.37 -29.95
N ARG A 138 34.36 -16.63 -30.69
CA ARG A 138 34.15 -17.94 -31.35
C ARG A 138 35.09 -18.11 -32.56
N MET A 139 35.46 -17.02 -33.23
CA MET A 139 36.30 -17.04 -34.43
C MET A 139 37.80 -16.97 -34.12
N SER A 140 38.18 -16.37 -32.98
CA SER A 140 39.57 -16.22 -32.55
C SER A 140 39.69 -16.46 -31.04
N SER A 141 40.67 -17.28 -30.64
CA SER A 141 41.01 -17.49 -29.22
C SER A 141 41.73 -16.28 -28.60
N PHE A 142 42.26 -15.38 -29.43
CA PHE A 142 42.87 -14.11 -29.00
C PHE A 142 41.81 -13.02 -29.00
N ALA A 143 40.87 -13.08 -28.05
CA ALA A 143 39.93 -12.00 -27.79
C ALA A 143 40.51 -11.05 -26.73
N ASP A 144 40.46 -9.74 -26.96
CA ASP A 144 40.96 -8.74 -26.02
C ASP A 144 40.08 -8.72 -24.76
N HIS A 145 40.65 -9.10 -23.62
CA HIS A 145 39.94 -9.14 -22.34
C HIS A 145 39.62 -7.73 -21.83
N ALA A 146 40.39 -6.71 -22.23
CA ALA A 146 40.10 -5.33 -21.87
C ALA A 146 38.81 -4.82 -22.51
N THR A 147 38.42 -5.34 -23.68
CA THR A 147 37.13 -5.01 -24.30
C THR A 147 35.97 -5.59 -23.51
N LEU A 148 36.10 -6.81 -22.99
CA LEU A 148 35.07 -7.43 -22.16
C LEU A 148 34.87 -6.68 -20.83
N ASP A 149 35.95 -6.25 -20.18
CA ASP A 149 35.86 -5.45 -18.96
C ASP A 149 35.15 -4.11 -19.17
N ARG A 150 35.41 -3.43 -20.29
CA ARG A 150 34.68 -2.20 -20.65
C ARG A 150 33.20 -2.48 -20.88
N LEU A 151 32.87 -3.60 -21.53
CA LEU A 151 31.48 -4.00 -21.74
C LEU A 151 30.79 -4.31 -20.40
N ARG A 152 31.45 -5.02 -19.49
CA ARG A 152 30.96 -5.26 -18.12
C ARG A 152 30.68 -3.95 -17.37
N GLN A 153 31.60 -3.00 -17.42
CA GLN A 153 31.43 -1.69 -16.77
C GLN A 153 30.24 -0.91 -17.36
N HIS A 154 30.09 -0.93 -18.68
CA HIS A 154 28.97 -0.27 -19.34
C HIS A 154 27.63 -0.90 -18.95
N GLN A 155 27.58 -2.24 -18.89
CA GLN A 155 26.41 -2.95 -18.39
C GLN A 155 26.08 -2.61 -16.94
N ALA A 156 27.08 -2.59 -16.05
CA ALA A 156 26.89 -2.23 -14.65
C ALA A 156 26.29 -0.82 -14.52
N LYS A 157 26.75 0.12 -15.36
CA LYS A 157 26.19 1.48 -15.41
C LYS A 157 24.73 1.48 -15.88
N LEU A 158 24.40 0.77 -16.96
CA LEU A 158 23.02 0.69 -17.47
C LEU A 158 22.08 0.03 -16.45
N THR A 159 22.55 -1.01 -15.77
CA THR A 159 21.81 -1.71 -14.71
C THR A 159 21.59 -0.81 -13.50
N ALA A 160 22.62 -0.06 -13.08
CA ALA A 160 22.48 0.91 -11.99
C ALA A 160 21.48 2.02 -12.33
N MET A 161 21.42 2.48 -13.58
CA MET A 161 20.40 3.44 -14.03
C MET A 161 19.00 2.84 -13.95
N CYS A 162 18.80 1.59 -14.40
CA CYS A 162 17.52 0.88 -14.24
C CYS A 162 17.09 0.77 -12.77
N ALA A 163 18.02 0.37 -11.89
CA ALA A 163 17.76 0.27 -10.46
C ALA A 163 17.41 1.62 -9.83
N ARG A 164 18.10 2.69 -10.25
CA ARG A 164 17.81 4.06 -9.79
C ARG A 164 16.42 4.52 -10.23
N ILE A 165 16.06 4.34 -11.51
CA ILE A 165 14.71 4.66 -12.00
C ILE A 165 13.64 3.94 -11.16
N ARG A 166 13.84 2.65 -10.85
CA ARG A 166 12.91 1.89 -10.01
C ARG A 166 12.84 2.42 -8.58
N ALA A 167 13.97 2.82 -8.00
CA ALA A 167 14.01 3.42 -6.66
C ALA A 167 13.30 4.78 -6.64
N ASP A 168 13.51 5.61 -7.65
CA ASP A 168 12.86 6.91 -7.81
C ASP A 168 11.34 6.74 -7.95
N LEU A 169 10.88 5.79 -8.78
CA LEU A 169 9.46 5.43 -8.90
C LEU A 169 8.86 4.94 -7.58
N MET A 170 9.58 4.11 -6.84
CA MET A 170 9.10 3.60 -5.54
C MET A 170 9.02 4.71 -4.49
N SER A 171 9.97 5.65 -4.50
CA SER A 171 9.95 6.83 -3.64
C SER A 171 8.72 7.72 -3.94
N ASP A 172 8.42 7.91 -5.23
CA ASP A 172 7.28 8.70 -5.67
C ASP A 172 5.94 8.01 -5.36
N GLN A 173 5.90 6.67 -5.46
CA GLN A 173 4.77 5.87 -5.01
C GLN A 173 4.42 6.15 -3.55
N VAL A 174 5.42 6.09 -2.67
CA VAL A 174 5.24 6.30 -1.23
C VAL A 174 4.66 7.69 -0.98
N ARG A 175 5.17 8.71 -1.69
CA ARG A 175 4.66 10.09 -1.59
C ARG A 175 3.20 10.20 -2.02
N HIS A 176 2.83 9.63 -3.17
CA HIS A 176 1.45 9.64 -3.65
C HIS A 176 0.48 8.90 -2.71
N THR A 177 0.89 7.76 -2.16
CA THR A 177 0.08 7.07 -1.15
C THR A 177 -0.02 7.83 0.17
N ALA A 178 1.05 8.49 0.62
CA ALA A 178 1.02 9.29 1.83
C ALA A 178 0.04 10.46 1.70
N THR A 179 0.08 11.19 0.58
CA THR A 179 -0.87 12.28 0.32
C THR A 179 -2.33 11.81 0.23
N GLY A 180 -2.56 10.62 -0.33
CA GLY A 180 -3.90 10.04 -0.39
C GLY A 180 -4.43 9.61 0.98
N ILE A 181 -3.55 9.14 1.88
CA ILE A 181 -3.91 8.80 3.26
C ILE A 181 -4.19 10.06 4.08
N ASP A 182 -3.40 11.11 3.90
CA ASP A 182 -3.61 12.39 4.60
C ASP A 182 -4.95 13.04 4.19
N ASP A 183 -5.32 12.99 2.90
CA ASP A 183 -6.63 13.46 2.43
C ASP A 183 -7.78 12.61 2.99
N LEU A 184 -7.59 11.28 3.05
CA LEU A 184 -8.57 10.37 3.65
C LEU A 184 -8.76 10.65 5.15
N ASN A 185 -7.66 10.90 5.86
CA ASN A 185 -7.66 11.24 7.29
C ASN A 185 -8.34 12.59 7.50
N ALA A 186 -7.99 13.62 6.72
CA ALA A 186 -8.62 14.94 6.82
C ALA A 186 -10.13 14.87 6.59
N ARG A 187 -10.59 14.06 5.63
CA ARG A 187 -12.01 13.83 5.38
C ARG A 187 -12.69 13.05 6.51
N THR A 188 -11.98 12.07 7.09
CA THR A 188 -12.47 11.29 8.23
C THR A 188 -12.56 12.17 9.48
N ASP A 189 -11.58 13.03 9.74
CA ASP A 189 -11.59 13.99 10.85
C ASP A 189 -12.72 15.00 10.70
N LEU A 190 -12.96 15.50 9.48
CA LEU A 190 -14.11 16.35 9.16
C LEU A 190 -15.44 15.63 9.41
N GLU A 191 -15.54 14.35 9.07
CA GLU A 191 -16.74 13.56 9.34
C GLU A 191 -16.93 13.28 10.83
N ILE A 192 -15.85 13.01 11.57
CA ILE A 192 -15.87 12.82 13.02
C ILE A 192 -16.28 14.11 13.73
N GLU A 193 -15.74 15.26 13.32
CA GLU A 193 -16.07 16.56 13.89
C GLU A 193 -17.49 16.98 13.51
N ALA A 194 -17.98 16.68 12.30
CA ALA A 194 -19.37 16.91 11.91
C ALA A 194 -20.36 16.00 12.68
N ARG A 195 -19.90 14.85 13.18
CA ARG A 195 -20.68 13.94 14.04
C ARG A 195 -20.57 14.28 15.52
N ARG A 196 -19.65 15.18 15.93
CA ARG A 196 -19.65 15.70 17.31
C ARG A 196 -20.93 16.49 17.50
N HIS A 197 -21.76 15.98 18.41
CA HIS A 197 -23.00 16.61 18.83
C HIS A 197 -22.73 18.08 19.21
N ALA A 198 -23.45 19.00 18.58
CA ALA A 198 -23.59 20.33 19.15
C ALA A 198 -24.21 20.15 20.54
N PRO A 199 -23.68 20.80 21.60
CA PRO A 199 -24.21 20.66 22.96
C PRO A 199 -25.71 20.94 22.95
N ASP A 200 -26.50 20.04 23.54
CA ASP A 200 -27.96 20.12 23.53
C ASP A 200 -28.38 21.50 24.06
N PRO A 201 -29.17 22.29 23.30
CA PRO A 201 -29.63 23.59 23.76
C PRO A 201 -30.41 23.52 25.09
N LEU A 202 -31.00 22.37 25.43
CA LEU A 202 -31.70 22.17 26.69
C LEU A 202 -30.74 22.05 27.89
N ASP A 203 -29.61 21.35 27.72
CA ASP A 203 -28.58 21.25 28.76
C ASP A 203 -27.98 22.62 29.08
N GLN A 204 -27.85 23.51 28.09
CA GLN A 204 -27.38 24.88 28.32
C GLN A 204 -28.39 25.73 29.12
N ILE A 205 -29.69 25.49 28.93
CA ILE A 205 -30.74 26.20 29.66
C ILE A 205 -30.80 25.73 31.11
N ASP A 206 -30.66 24.43 31.36
CA ASP A 206 -30.62 23.88 32.72
C ASP A 206 -29.36 24.32 33.49
N GLU A 207 -28.20 24.39 32.82
CA GLU A 207 -26.97 24.93 33.41
C GLU A 207 -27.12 26.42 33.75
N LEU A 208 -27.78 27.22 32.90
CA LEU A 208 -28.12 28.62 33.15
C LEU A 208 -29.09 28.77 34.34
N TYR A 209 -30.10 27.90 34.41
CA TYR A 209 -31.09 27.92 35.48
C TYR A 209 -30.48 27.50 36.83
N ARG A 210 -29.58 26.51 36.80
CA ARG A 210 -28.83 26.07 37.97
C ARG A 210 -27.87 27.15 38.45
N ARG A 211 -27.11 27.78 37.56
CA ARG A 211 -26.18 28.87 37.90
C ARG A 211 -26.92 30.07 38.50
N THR A 212 -28.08 30.44 37.94
CA THR A 212 -28.90 31.54 38.48
C THR A 212 -29.54 31.21 39.83
N MET A 213 -29.89 29.95 40.08
CA MET A 213 -30.38 29.50 41.39
C MET A 213 -29.28 29.44 42.45
N GLU A 214 -28.07 29.01 42.09
CA GLU A 214 -26.91 29.03 42.98
C GLU A 214 -26.53 30.47 43.36
N GLU A 215 -26.49 31.38 42.38
CA GLU A 215 -26.19 32.81 42.60
C GLU A 215 -27.23 33.50 43.51
N ARG A 216 -28.49 33.09 43.43
CA ARG A 216 -29.57 33.59 44.30
C ARG A 216 -29.49 33.06 45.74
N LYS A 217 -28.84 31.93 45.95
CA LYS A 217 -28.67 31.28 47.26
C LYS A 217 -27.48 31.85 48.03
N ASP A 218 -26.49 32.37 47.32
CA ASP A 218 -25.32 33.06 47.90
C ASP A 218 -25.64 34.52 48.34
N LEU A 219 -26.79 35.05 47.92
CA LEU A 219 -27.28 36.40 48.26
C LEU A 219 -28.27 36.43 49.44
N SER A 220 -28.57 35.27 50.05
CA SER A 220 -29.41 35.15 51.26
C SER A 220 -28.62 34.66 52.46
#